data_AF-A0A1J5PZI1-F1
#
_entry.id   AF-A0A1J5PZI1-F1
#
_cell.length_a   1.000
_cell.length_b   1.000
_cell.length_c   1.000
_cell.angle_alpha   90.00
_cell.angle_beta   90.00
_cell.angle_gamma   90.00
#
_symmetry.space_group_name_H-M   'P 1'
#
loop_
_entity.id
_entity.type
_entity.pdbx_description
1 polymer ?
#
loop_
_entity_poly.entity_id
_entity_poly.type
_entity_poly.pdbx_seq_one_letter_code
_entity_poly.pdbx_strand_id
1 'polypeptide(L)'
;MNPRRVHKLMLDHFVEPPLTLDWAIVADGQGLRGSRLADDLRRHFGQDLLVIEVSRKEGAMLPTEDAMAYIEKHVLRGSIKIANRAFTAFYMVASNGVAGGWTMPENHAATSPADGTAQGMHGSD
;
A
#
# COMPACT_ATOMS: atom_id res chain seq x y z
N MET A 1 -18.49 1.57 0.19
CA MET A 1 -18.47 0.46 -0.81
C MET A 1 -18.88 -0.83 -0.11
N ASN A 2 -19.56 -1.79 -0.77
CA ASN A 2 -19.93 -3.07 -0.15
C ASN A 2 -18.67 -3.96 0.07
N PRO A 3 -18.51 -4.63 1.23
CA PRO A 3 -17.39 -5.52 1.52
C PRO A 3 -17.06 -6.57 0.45
N ARG A 4 -18.08 -7.15 -0.21
CA ARG A 4 -17.84 -8.15 -1.27
C ARG A 4 -17.11 -7.56 -2.49
N ARG A 5 -17.38 -6.29 -2.80
CA ARG A 5 -16.70 -5.58 -3.89
C ARG A 5 -15.26 -5.23 -3.51
N VAL A 6 -15.03 -4.86 -2.26
CA VAL A 6 -13.69 -4.63 -1.71
C VAL A 6 -12.87 -5.92 -1.79
N HIS A 7 -13.42 -7.04 -1.30
CA HIS A 7 -12.77 -8.35 -1.38
C HIS A 7 -12.39 -8.71 -2.82
N LYS A 8 -13.30 -8.51 -3.79
CA LYS A 8 -12.99 -8.75 -5.21
C LYS A 8 -11.84 -7.88 -5.70
N LEU A 9 -11.85 -6.58 -5.40
CA LEU A 9 -10.77 -5.67 -5.80
C LEU A 9 -9.42 -6.09 -5.20
N MET A 10 -9.39 -6.47 -3.92
CA MET A 10 -8.17 -6.95 -3.29
C MET A 10 -7.69 -8.28 -3.88
N LEU A 11 -8.60 -9.20 -4.18
CA LEU A 11 -8.24 -10.46 -4.83
C LEU A 11 -7.61 -10.23 -6.22
N ASP A 12 -8.13 -9.26 -6.97
CA ASP A 12 -7.70 -8.98 -8.35
C ASP A 12 -6.39 -8.16 -8.41
N HIS A 13 -6.09 -7.34 -7.40
CA HIS A 13 -5.03 -6.31 -7.49
C HIS A 13 -4.05 -6.24 -6.32
N PHE A 14 -4.33 -6.88 -5.18
CA PHE A 14 -3.40 -6.83 -4.05
C PHE A 14 -2.16 -7.66 -4.34
N VAL A 15 -0.99 -7.03 -4.23
CA VAL A 15 0.31 -7.69 -4.40
C VAL A 15 0.82 -8.08 -3.03
N GLU A 16 1.20 -9.34 -2.83
CA GLU A 16 1.74 -9.82 -1.54
C GLU A 16 3.05 -9.11 -1.16
N PRO A 17 3.34 -8.96 0.15
CA PRO A 17 4.51 -8.23 0.63
C PRO A 17 5.82 -8.89 0.17
N PRO A 18 6.86 -8.10 -0.16
CA PRO A 18 8.17 -8.65 -0.49
C PRO A 18 8.82 -9.29 0.74
N LEU A 19 9.67 -10.30 0.53
CA LEU A 19 10.39 -10.98 1.63
C LEU A 19 11.31 -10.04 2.42
N THR A 20 11.71 -8.92 1.83
CA THR A 20 12.59 -7.91 2.42
C THR A 20 11.81 -6.79 3.12
N LEU A 21 10.49 -6.91 3.27
CA LEU A 21 9.68 -5.88 3.91
C LEU A 21 10.12 -5.67 5.36
N ASP A 22 10.34 -4.42 5.73
CA ASP A 22 10.60 -4.03 7.12
C ASP A 22 9.27 -4.00 7.88
N TRP A 23 9.21 -4.75 8.98
CA TRP A 23 8.01 -4.94 9.80
C TRP A 23 8.18 -4.24 11.14
N ALA A 24 7.16 -3.49 11.54
CA ALA A 24 7.12 -2.79 12.82
C ALA A 24 5.97 -3.27 13.69
N ILE A 25 6.20 -3.36 15.01
CA ILE A 25 5.12 -3.63 15.96
C ILE A 25 4.21 -2.39 16.06
N VAL A 26 2.93 -2.57 15.72
CA VAL A 26 1.89 -1.53 15.78
C VAL A 26 0.71 -1.90 16.69
N ALA A 27 0.59 -3.16 17.10
CA ALA A 27 -0.39 -3.60 18.07
C ALA A 27 0.17 -4.70 18.98
N ASP A 28 -0.36 -4.78 20.19
CA ASP A 28 -0.11 -5.88 21.12
C ASP A 28 -1.41 -6.22 21.87
N GLY A 29 -1.35 -7.09 22.88
CA GLY A 29 -2.54 -7.49 23.64
C GLY A 29 -3.31 -6.34 24.33
N GLN A 30 -2.75 -5.13 24.36
CA GLN A 30 -3.41 -3.92 24.86
C GLN A 30 -4.09 -3.09 23.75
N GLY A 31 -3.99 -3.52 22.48
CA GLY A 31 -4.58 -2.85 21.32
C GLY A 31 -3.56 -2.16 20.43
N LEU A 32 -4.02 -1.19 19.64
CA LEU A 32 -3.18 -0.42 18.73
C LEU A 32 -2.27 0.57 19.46
N ARG A 33 -1.03 0.66 19.00
CA ARG A 33 -0.10 1.76 19.31
C ARG A 33 -0.38 2.91 18.34
N GLY A 34 -1.53 3.55 18.54
CA GLY A 34 -2.23 4.36 17.53
C GLY A 34 -1.43 5.47 16.83
N SER A 35 -0.49 6.14 17.52
CA SER A 35 0.27 7.25 16.91
C SER A 35 1.18 6.79 15.77
N ARG A 36 1.88 5.65 15.94
CA ARG A 36 2.83 5.15 14.93
C ARG A 36 2.13 4.72 13.65
N LEU A 37 1.04 3.95 13.77
CA LEU A 37 0.30 3.46 12.61
C LEU A 37 -0.34 4.61 11.81
N ALA A 38 -0.89 5.61 12.49
CA ALA A 38 -1.48 6.77 11.82
C ALA A 38 -0.43 7.56 11.00
N ASP A 39 0.75 7.77 11.58
CA ASP A 39 1.86 8.44 10.89
C ASP A 39 2.39 7.60 9.72
N ASP A 40 2.48 6.28 9.89
CA ASP A 40 2.86 5.37 8.82
C ASP A 40 1.87 5.41 7.65
N LEU A 41 0.57 5.31 7.91
CA LEU A 41 -0.46 5.37 6.87
C LEU A 41 -0.47 6.72 6.15
N ARG A 42 -0.35 7.83 6.89
CA ARG A 42 -0.27 9.18 6.30
C ARG A 42 0.97 9.36 5.43
N ARG A 43 2.14 8.91 5.88
CA ARG A 43 3.37 8.99 5.08
C ARG A 43 3.31 8.11 3.84
N HIS A 44 2.70 6.92 3.97
CA HIS A 44 2.67 5.93 2.92
C HIS A 44 1.61 6.19 1.84
N PHE A 45 0.45 6.72 2.24
CA PHE A 45 -0.70 6.93 1.34
C PHE A 45 -1.11 8.39 1.15
N GLY A 46 -0.56 9.32 1.94
CA GLY A 46 -1.00 10.71 1.91
C GLY A 46 -2.48 10.86 2.26
N GLN A 47 -3.20 11.62 1.42
CA GLN A 47 -4.63 11.88 1.54
C GLN A 47 -5.50 10.95 0.66
N ASP A 48 -4.96 9.81 0.24
CA ASP A 48 -5.69 8.87 -0.61
C ASP A 48 -6.90 8.24 0.11
N LEU A 49 -7.88 7.81 -0.70
CA LEU A 49 -8.87 6.84 -0.27
C LEU A 49 -8.24 5.45 -0.21
N LEU A 50 -8.29 4.84 0.96
CA LEU A 50 -7.76 3.52 1.24
C LEU A 50 -8.82 2.47 0.99
N VAL A 51 -8.45 1.41 0.27
CA VAL A 51 -9.19 0.15 0.15
C VAL A 51 -8.69 -0.75 1.26
N ILE A 52 -9.57 -1.18 2.18
CA ILE A 52 -9.20 -1.95 3.37
C ILE A 52 -10.00 -3.24 3.38
N GLU A 53 -9.32 -4.38 3.42
CA GLU A 53 -9.92 -5.70 3.58
C GLU A 53 -9.46 -6.35 4.88
N VAL A 54 -10.43 -6.80 5.67
CA VAL A 54 -10.21 -7.63 6.87
C VAL A 54 -10.56 -9.09 6.57
N SER A 55 -11.63 -9.31 5.81
CA SER A 55 -12.04 -10.62 5.32
C SER A 55 -12.94 -10.51 4.09
N ARG A 56 -13.30 -11.64 3.48
CA ARG A 56 -14.29 -11.70 2.39
C ARG A 56 -15.62 -11.00 2.66
N LYS A 57 -16.01 -10.87 3.94
CA LYS A 57 -17.28 -10.25 4.37
C LYS A 57 -17.09 -8.89 5.04
N GLU A 58 -15.85 -8.48 5.30
CA GLU A 58 -15.52 -7.27 6.04
C GLU A 58 -14.43 -6.49 5.31
N GLY A 59 -14.80 -5.28 4.88
CA GLY A 59 -13.89 -4.37 4.22
C GLY A 59 -14.59 -3.06 3.92
N ALA A 60 -13.79 -2.03 3.69
CA ALA A 60 -14.27 -0.67 3.49
C ALA A 60 -13.40 0.08 2.48
N MET A 61 -13.91 1.22 2.02
CA MET A 61 -13.12 2.21 1.29
C MET A 61 -13.28 3.53 2.05
N LEU A 62 -12.20 4.00 2.68
CA LEU A 62 -12.23 5.06 3.68
C LEU A 62 -11.07 6.05 3.44
N PRO A 63 -11.24 7.34 3.76
CA PRO A 63 -10.10 8.25 3.85
C PRO A 63 -9.14 7.79 4.95
N THR A 64 -7.86 8.17 4.84
CA THR A 64 -6.82 7.84 5.84
C THR A 64 -7.22 8.18 7.28
N GLU A 65 -7.96 9.27 7.48
CA GLU A 65 -8.42 9.72 8.81
C GLU A 65 -9.41 8.73 9.46
N ASP A 66 -10.34 8.17 8.68
CA ASP A 66 -11.34 7.21 9.16
C ASP A 66 -10.79 5.77 9.22
N ALA A 67 -9.75 5.49 8.44
CA ALA A 67 -9.13 4.17 8.35
C ALA A 67 -8.59 3.69 9.70
N MET A 68 -8.05 4.59 10.53
CA MET A 68 -7.50 4.24 11.85
C MET A 68 -8.55 3.61 12.77
N ALA A 69 -9.70 4.28 12.93
CA ALA A 69 -10.79 3.79 13.76
C ALA A 69 -11.39 2.48 13.20
N TYR A 70 -11.29 2.26 11.88
CA TYR A 70 -11.69 1.00 11.28
C TYR A 70 -10.69 -0.12 11.60
N ILE A 71 -9.39 0.10 11.41
CA ILE A 71 -8.33 -0.88 11.66
C ILE A 71 -8.31 -1.31 13.14
N GLU A 72 -8.50 -0.36 14.06
CA GLU A 72 -8.53 -0.62 15.51
C GLU A 72 -9.57 -1.68 15.90
N LYS A 73 -10.75 -1.64 15.27
CA LYS A 73 -11.85 -2.57 15.55
C LYS A 73 -11.54 -4.01 15.12
N HIS A 74 -10.58 -4.19 14.22
CA HIS A 74 -10.29 -5.46 13.56
C HIS A 74 -8.88 -6.02 13.84
N VAL A 75 -8.00 -5.23 14.46
CA VAL A 75 -6.63 -5.65 14.75
C VAL A 75 -6.59 -6.93 15.60
N LEU A 76 -5.57 -7.77 15.37
CA LEU A 76 -5.36 -9.06 16.04
C LEU A 76 -6.42 -10.14 15.80
N ARG A 77 -7.46 -9.88 14.99
CA ARG A 77 -8.50 -10.87 14.62
C ARG A 77 -8.16 -11.62 13.34
N GLY A 78 -7.17 -11.15 12.60
CA GLY A 78 -6.75 -11.62 11.30
C GLY A 78 -5.81 -10.59 10.66
N SER A 79 -5.30 -10.90 9.47
CA SER A 79 -4.52 -9.93 8.70
C SER A 79 -5.45 -8.90 8.06
N ILE A 80 -5.06 -7.64 8.10
CA ILE A 80 -5.75 -6.52 7.46
C ILE A 80 -4.90 -6.07 6.28
N LYS A 81 -5.46 -6.15 5.08
CA LYS A 81 -4.84 -5.69 3.84
C LYS A 81 -5.32 -4.27 3.53
N ILE A 82 -4.41 -3.38 3.17
CA ILE A 82 -4.69 -1.98 2.87
C ILE A 82 -3.98 -1.61 1.58
N ALA A 83 -4.66 -0.89 0.69
CA ALA A 83 -4.08 -0.37 -0.54
C ALA A 83 -4.64 1.02 -0.83
N ASN A 84 -3.92 1.83 -1.60
CA ASN A 84 -4.56 2.98 -2.25
C ASN A 84 -5.46 2.51 -3.39
N ARG A 85 -6.37 3.39 -3.84
CA ARG A 85 -7.31 3.06 -4.92
C ARG A 85 -6.64 2.66 -6.23
N ALA A 86 -5.41 3.14 -6.49
CA ALA A 86 -4.64 2.81 -7.68
C ALA A 86 -3.90 1.46 -7.58
N PHE A 87 -3.87 0.83 -6.40
CA PHE A 87 -3.11 -0.41 -6.15
C PHE A 87 -1.61 -0.28 -6.51
N THR A 88 -1.03 0.88 -6.20
CA THR A 88 0.41 1.17 -6.37
C THR A 88 1.14 1.23 -5.04
N ALA A 89 0.40 1.42 -3.94
CA ALA A 89 0.90 1.38 -2.58
C ALA A 89 0.04 0.39 -1.76
N PHE A 90 0.71 -0.36 -0.90
CA PHE A 90 0.13 -1.39 -0.07
C PHE A 90 0.65 -1.29 1.35
N TYR A 91 -0.18 -1.71 2.30
CA TYR A 91 0.17 -1.82 3.69
C TYR A 91 -0.56 -3.02 4.28
N MET A 92 0.05 -3.73 5.21
CA MET A 92 -0.58 -4.87 5.88
C MET A 92 -0.38 -4.75 7.38
N VAL A 93 -1.43 -5.02 8.14
CA VAL A 93 -1.34 -5.32 9.58
C VAL A 93 -1.56 -6.81 9.75
N ALA A 94 -0.53 -7.55 10.11
CA ALA A 94 -0.61 -8.99 10.33
C ALA A 94 -1.34 -9.29 11.65
N SER A 95 -1.88 -10.51 11.77
CA SER A 95 -2.67 -10.95 12.93
C SER A 95 -1.90 -10.96 14.25
N ASN A 96 -0.56 -10.94 14.21
CA ASN A 96 0.31 -10.86 15.38
C ASN A 96 0.69 -9.41 15.77
N GLY A 97 0.09 -8.40 15.13
CA GLY A 97 0.28 -7.00 15.49
C GLY A 97 1.50 -6.31 14.88
N VAL A 98 2.23 -6.98 13.97
CA VAL A 98 3.23 -6.29 13.14
C VAL A 98 2.60 -5.72 11.88
N ALA A 99 3.17 -4.66 11.34
CA ALA A 99 2.71 -4.03 10.12
C ALA A 99 3.86 -3.48 9.28
N GLY A 100 3.61 -3.33 7.98
CA GLY A 100 4.59 -2.84 7.02
C GLY A 100 3.92 -2.36 5.74
N GLY A 101 4.58 -1.43 5.05
CA GLY A 101 4.12 -0.84 3.79
C GLY A 101 5.13 -1.01 2.67
N TRP A 102 4.64 -1.23 1.45
CA TRP A 102 5.46 -1.32 0.23
C TRP A 102 4.73 -0.65 -0.94
N THR A 103 5.48 -0.34 -1.98
CA THR A 103 4.96 0.20 -3.24
C THR A 103 5.35 -0.71 -4.39
N MET A 104 4.58 -0.70 -5.46
CA MET A 104 5.05 -1.24 -6.73
C MET A 104 6.22 -0.38 -7.21
N PRO A 105 7.26 -0.99 -7.81
CA PRO A 105 8.23 -0.22 -8.57
C PRO A 105 7.48 0.62 -9.60
N GLU A 106 7.79 1.92 -9.68
CA GLU A 106 7.29 2.72 -10.81
C GLU A 106 7.72 1.99 -12.09
N ASN A 107 6.74 1.71 -12.95
CA ASN A 107 7.06 1.16 -14.25
C ASN A 107 7.76 2.29 -15.03
N HIS A 108 9.09 2.35 -15.02
CA HIS A 108 9.91 3.29 -15.80
C HIS A 108 9.83 3.02 -17.32
N ALA A 109 8.67 2.65 -17.84
CA ALA A 109 8.42 2.46 -19.26
C ALA A 109 7.80 3.73 -19.86
N ALA A 110 8.58 4.81 -19.93
CA ALA A 110 8.50 5.88 -20.95
C ALA A 110 9.37 7.11 -20.62
N THR A 111 10.69 6.93 -20.45
CA THR A 111 11.64 8.01 -20.79
C THR A 111 12.91 7.41 -21.38
N SER A 112 12.81 6.87 -22.60
CA SER A 112 13.98 6.90 -23.48
C SER A 112 14.00 8.29 -24.10
N PRO A 113 15.03 9.13 -23.89
CA PRO A 113 15.25 10.25 -24.78
C PRO A 113 15.63 9.66 -26.14
N ALA A 114 14.66 9.69 -27.05
CA ALA A 114 14.97 9.68 -28.46
C ALA A 114 15.68 10.99 -28.76
N ASP A 115 17.02 10.97 -28.71
CA ASP A 115 17.84 11.94 -29.44
C ASP A 115 18.79 11.15 -30.33
N GLY A 116 18.25 10.74 -31.47
CA GLY A 116 19.06 10.57 -32.66
C GLY A 116 19.15 11.92 -33.35
N THR A 117 20.33 12.52 -33.41
CA THR A 117 20.71 13.32 -34.59
C THR A 117 22.21 13.20 -34.87
N ALA A 118 22.49 12.53 -36.00
CA ALA A 118 23.56 12.78 -36.96
C ALA A 118 25.05 12.62 -36.56
N GLN A 119 25.57 11.47 -36.97
CA GLN A 119 26.81 11.30 -37.72
C GLN A 119 27.16 12.52 -38.61
N GLY A 120 28.36 13.06 -38.44
CA GLY A 120 29.00 14.03 -39.34
C GLY A 120 30.51 13.83 -39.31
N MET A 121 31.01 13.17 -40.35
CA MET A 121 32.39 12.76 -40.58
C MET A 121 33.08 13.81 -41.49
N HIS A 122 34.37 14.15 -41.23
CA HIS A 122 35.39 14.87 -42.03
C HIS A 122 36.13 15.86 -41.12
N GLY A 123 37.45 16.03 -41.09
CA GLY A 123 38.59 15.61 -41.91
C GLY A 123 39.81 16.40 -41.38
N SER A 124 41.01 15.93 -41.72
CA SER A 124 42.34 16.39 -41.28
C SER A 124 42.65 17.88 -41.45
N ASP A 125 43.43 18.46 -40.53
CA ASP A 125 44.84 18.88 -40.71
C ASP A 125 45.49 19.19 -39.34
#